data_AF-A0A4Q3VZM1-F1
#
_entry.id   AF-A0A4Q3VZM1-F1
#
_cell.length_a   1.000
_cell.length_b   1.000
_cell.length_c   1.000
_cell.angle_alpha   90.00
_cell.angle_beta   90.00
_cell.angle_gamma   90.00
#
_symmetry.space_group_name_H-M   'P 1'
#
loop_
_entity.id
_entity.type
_entity.pdbx_description
1 polymer ?
#
loop_
_entity_poly.entity_id
_entity_poly.type
_entity_poly.pdbx_seq_one_letter_code
_entity_poly.pdbx_strand_id
1 'polypeptide(L)'
;MDDFASAFEGTLGPREHQESRARKLGLGYVDLDGIESTLAESMERWRLSETFLAEWPIVPLRIEASVLHVGVLDPLEEEAKRYLAYYFEVESVVDVLVEEDALRIHLAERVKVA
;
A
#
# COMPACT_ATOMS: atom_id res chain seq x y z
N MET A 1 -12.96 -35.19 11.52
CA MET A 1 -12.60 -34.35 10.38
C MET A 1 -13.27 -33.01 10.60
N ASP A 2 -12.47 -32.02 10.99
CA ASP A 2 -12.77 -30.60 10.91
C ASP A 2 -11.57 -29.98 10.20
N ASP A 3 -11.56 -30.08 8.86
CA ASP A 3 -10.45 -29.68 7.98
C ASP A 3 -10.33 -28.15 7.79
N PHE A 4 -11.04 -27.37 8.61
CA PHE A 4 -11.02 -25.91 8.54
C PHE A 4 -9.94 -25.27 9.44
N ALA A 5 -9.48 -25.99 10.48
CA ALA A 5 -8.50 -25.47 11.45
C ALA A 5 -7.03 -25.77 11.09
N SER A 6 -6.78 -26.64 10.10
CA SER A 6 -5.43 -27.17 9.80
C SER A 6 -4.69 -26.44 8.68
N ALA A 7 -5.33 -25.49 7.97
CA ALA A 7 -4.74 -24.84 6.80
C ALA A 7 -3.80 -23.67 7.13
N PHE A 8 -3.63 -23.33 8.41
CA PHE A 8 -2.85 -22.18 8.87
C PHE A 8 -1.73 -22.55 9.84
N GLU A 9 -1.36 -23.84 9.91
CA GLU A 9 -0.22 -24.31 10.70
C GLU A 9 1.04 -24.40 9.82
N GLY A 10 1.44 -23.23 9.32
CA GLY A 10 2.72 -22.98 8.72
C GLY A 10 3.01 -21.51 8.97
N THR A 11 3.88 -21.21 9.92
CA THR A 11 4.31 -19.86 10.27
C THR A 11 5.15 -19.29 9.12
N LEU A 12 4.48 -19.00 8.01
CA LEU A 12 4.96 -18.11 6.97
C LEU A 12 5.03 -16.72 7.62
N GLY A 13 6.20 -16.09 7.56
CA GLY A 13 6.38 -14.76 8.13
C GLY A 13 5.40 -13.73 7.54
N PRO A 14 5.26 -12.54 8.16
CA PRO A 14 4.34 -11.49 7.70
C PRO A 14 4.44 -11.21 6.19
N ARG A 15 5.65 -11.30 5.63
CA ARG A 15 5.97 -11.22 4.19
C ARG A 15 5.29 -12.26 3.31
N GLU A 16 5.51 -13.54 3.59
CA GLU A 16 4.99 -14.65 2.77
C GLU A 16 3.45 -14.72 2.82
N HIS A 17 2.85 -14.31 3.94
CA HIS A 17 1.39 -14.16 4.06
C HIS A 17 0.82 -13.07 3.14
N GLN A 18 1.45 -11.89 3.09
CA GLN A 18 1.05 -10.80 2.20
C GLN A 18 1.27 -11.13 0.71
N GLU A 19 2.39 -11.77 0.36
CA GLU A 19 2.66 -12.22 -1.02
C GLU A 19 1.64 -13.25 -1.51
N SER A 20 1.21 -14.17 -0.64
CA SER A 20 0.17 -15.16 -0.94
C SER A 20 -1.19 -14.50 -1.13
N ARG A 21 -1.51 -13.50 -0.30
CA ARG A 21 -2.75 -12.72 -0.40
C ARG A 21 -2.81 -11.87 -1.67
N ALA A 22 -1.71 -11.21 -2.04
CA ALA A 22 -1.59 -10.45 -3.28
C ALA A 22 -1.84 -11.33 -4.50
N ARG A 23 -1.21 -12.51 -4.55
CA ARG A 23 -1.44 -13.50 -5.60
C ARG A 23 -2.89 -13.96 -5.68
N LYS A 24 -3.56 -14.22 -4.54
CA LYS A 24 -4.97 -14.62 -4.51
C LYS A 24 -5.91 -13.53 -5.01
N LEU A 25 -5.57 -12.26 -4.79
CA LEU A 25 -6.37 -11.11 -5.22
C LEU A 25 -5.99 -10.60 -6.62
N GLY A 26 -4.97 -11.18 -7.25
CA GLY A 26 -4.45 -10.70 -8.54
C GLY A 26 -3.76 -9.34 -8.46
N LEU A 27 -3.26 -8.97 -7.26
CA LEU A 27 -2.61 -7.69 -6.99
C LEU A 27 -1.08 -7.84 -7.00
N GLY A 28 -0.40 -6.72 -7.24
CA GLY A 28 1.04 -6.62 -6.98
C GLY A 28 1.32 -6.64 -5.48
N TYR A 29 2.50 -7.13 -5.09
CA TYR A 29 3.04 -6.98 -3.74
C TYR A 29 4.38 -6.25 -3.84
N VAL A 30 4.59 -5.31 -2.93
CA VAL A 30 5.83 -4.53 -2.83
C VAL A 30 6.31 -4.52 -1.39
N ASP A 31 7.61 -4.78 -1.25
CA ASP A 31 8.37 -4.58 -0.03
C ASP A 31 8.83 -3.12 0.03
N LEU A 32 8.26 -2.35 0.96
CA LEU A 32 8.52 -0.91 1.11
C LEU A 32 9.96 -0.64 1.54
N ASP A 33 10.54 -1.50 2.39
CA ASP A 33 11.91 -1.35 2.88
C ASP A 33 12.92 -1.51 1.72
N GLY A 34 12.56 -2.28 0.69
CA GLY A 34 13.35 -2.46 -0.52
C GLY A 34 13.34 -1.27 -1.49
N ILE A 35 12.42 -0.30 -1.33
CA ILE A 35 12.24 0.84 -2.25
C ILE A 35 12.33 2.21 -1.57
N GLU A 36 12.85 2.25 -0.35
CA GLU A 36 12.87 3.41 0.56
C GLU A 36 13.37 4.71 -0.11
N SER A 37 14.42 4.62 -0.94
CA SER A 37 14.98 5.77 -1.67
C SER A 37 14.02 6.37 -2.71
N THR A 38 13.42 5.54 -3.55
CA THR A 38 12.40 5.94 -4.53
C THR A 38 11.15 6.50 -3.85
N LEU A 39 10.86 6.00 -2.66
CA LEU A 39 9.68 6.36 -1.90
C LEU A 39 9.82 7.72 -1.23
N ALA A 40 11.00 8.05 -0.70
CA ALA A 40 11.32 9.38 -0.20
C ALA A 40 11.15 10.47 -1.29
N GLU A 41 11.70 10.24 -2.48
CA GLU A 41 11.57 11.17 -3.63
C GLU A 41 10.10 11.37 -4.05
N SER A 42 9.35 10.27 -4.08
CA SER A 42 7.91 10.25 -4.39
C SER A 42 7.10 11.04 -3.36
N MET A 43 7.42 10.88 -2.07
CA MET A 43 6.72 11.58 -0.99
C MET A 43 7.00 13.08 -0.96
N GLU A 44 8.26 13.50 -1.18
CA GLU A 44 8.61 14.92 -1.29
C GLU A 44 7.87 15.59 -2.45
N ARG A 45 7.74 14.87 -3.56
CA ARG A 45 7.06 15.36 -4.76
C ARG A 45 5.57 15.55 -4.57
N TRP A 46 4.92 14.72 -3.75
CA TRP A 46 3.46 14.62 -3.72
C TRP A 46 2.77 15.08 -2.45
N ARG A 47 3.51 15.58 -1.44
CA ARG A 47 3.02 16.29 -0.23
C ARG A 47 1.50 16.13 0.04
N LEU A 48 1.08 14.89 0.31
CA LEU A 48 -0.30 14.60 0.70
C LEU A 48 -0.59 15.34 2.00
N SER A 49 -1.78 15.94 2.13
CA SER A 49 -2.17 16.59 3.37
C SER A 49 -2.26 15.56 4.49
N GLU A 50 -1.92 15.95 5.72
CA GLU A 50 -1.97 15.04 6.88
C GLU A 50 -3.38 14.48 7.12
N THR A 51 -4.41 15.29 6.85
CA THR A 51 -5.82 14.87 6.91
C THR A 51 -6.11 13.69 5.99
N PHE A 52 -5.49 13.66 4.82
CA PHE A 52 -5.68 12.61 3.82
C PHE A 52 -5.10 11.26 4.27
N LEU A 53 -3.92 11.30 4.89
CA LEU A 53 -3.24 10.12 5.41
C LEU A 53 -3.87 9.58 6.71
N ALA A 54 -4.57 10.45 7.44
CA ALA A 54 -5.32 10.05 8.63
C ALA A 54 -6.57 9.23 8.29
N GLU A 55 -7.19 9.49 7.14
CA GLU A 55 -8.40 8.76 6.69
C GLU A 55 -8.06 7.45 5.99
N TRP A 56 -6.96 7.39 5.23
CA TRP A 56 -6.54 6.18 4.51
C TRP A 56 -5.07 5.83 4.77
N PRO A 57 -4.75 4.64 5.31
CA PRO A 57 -3.39 4.19 5.49
C PRO A 57 -2.81 3.78 4.13
N ILE A 58 -2.31 4.74 3.37
CA ILE A 58 -1.81 4.54 2.01
C ILE A 58 -0.48 5.22 1.77
N VAL A 59 0.29 4.67 0.83
CA VAL A 59 1.57 5.23 0.39
C VAL A 59 1.62 5.27 -1.14
N PRO A 60 1.71 6.45 -1.78
CA PRO A 60 1.99 6.54 -3.21
C PRO A 60 3.36 5.96 -3.52
N LEU A 61 3.41 4.95 -4.40
CA LEU A 61 4.67 4.27 -4.75
C LEU A 61 5.31 4.89 -6.00
N ARG A 62 4.49 5.10 -7.04
CA ARG A 62 4.94 5.65 -8.33
C ARG A 62 3.75 6.03 -9.22
N ILE A 63 4.00 6.88 -10.21
CA ILE A 63 3.08 7.13 -11.34
C ILE A 63 3.76 6.69 -12.63
N GLU A 64 3.11 5.83 -13.40
CA GLU A 64 3.59 5.34 -14.69
C GLU A 64 2.46 5.42 -15.71
N ALA A 65 2.69 6.08 -16.85
CA ALA A 65 1.71 6.18 -17.94
C ALA A 65 0.27 6.57 -17.50
N SER A 66 0.14 7.56 -16.61
CA SER A 66 -1.15 7.99 -16.02
C SER A 66 -1.83 6.95 -15.11
N VAL A 67 -1.04 6.06 -14.54
CA VAL A 67 -1.48 5.08 -13.53
C VAL A 67 -0.73 5.30 -12.23
N LEU A 68 -1.46 5.62 -11.17
CA LEU A 68 -0.91 5.71 -9.81
C LEU A 68 -0.89 4.32 -9.17
N HIS A 69 0.28 3.87 -8.73
CA HIS A 69 0.43 2.68 -7.92
C HIS A 69 0.47 3.09 -6.45
N VAL A 70 -0.43 2.51 -5.64
CA VAL A 70 -0.59 2.87 -4.23
C VAL A 70 -0.37 1.64 -3.36
N GLY A 71 0.56 1.75 -2.42
CA GLY A 71 0.80 0.77 -1.37
C GLY A 71 -0.30 0.83 -0.32
N VAL A 72 -0.99 -0.28 -0.10
CA VAL A 72 -2.14 -0.40 0.81
C VAL A 72 -2.10 -1.72 1.58
N LEU A 73 -2.72 -1.75 2.77
CA LEU A 73 -2.93 -3.02 3.50
C LEU A 73 -4.10 -3.81 2.94
N ASP A 74 -5.13 -3.08 2.55
CA ASP A 74 -6.38 -3.59 2.03
C ASP A 74 -6.74 -2.83 0.76
N PRO A 75 -7.33 -3.51 -0.24
CA PRO A 75 -7.76 -2.87 -1.47
C PRO A 75 -8.70 -1.69 -1.19
N LEU A 76 -8.48 -0.59 -1.90
CA LEU A 76 -9.28 0.61 -1.71
C LEU A 76 -10.66 0.45 -2.32
N GLU A 77 -11.65 1.10 -1.68
CA GLU A 77 -12.96 1.29 -2.27
C GLU A 77 -12.87 2.15 -3.54
N GLU A 78 -13.78 1.93 -4.48
CA GLU A 78 -13.81 2.65 -5.76
C GLU A 78 -13.92 4.17 -5.60
N GLU A 79 -14.58 4.64 -4.54
CA GLU A 79 -14.68 6.07 -4.25
C GLU A 79 -13.32 6.67 -3.86
N ALA A 80 -12.55 5.97 -3.01
CA ALA A 80 -11.19 6.38 -2.65
C ALA A 80 -10.26 6.40 -3.88
N LYS A 81 -10.37 5.39 -4.76
CA LYS A 81 -9.60 5.36 -6.02
C LYS A 81 -9.93 6.52 -6.95
N ARG A 82 -11.22 6.88 -7.09
CA ARG A 82 -11.63 8.04 -7.90
C ARG A 82 -11.09 9.34 -7.33
N TYR A 83 -11.12 9.49 -6.01
CA TYR A 83 -10.56 10.66 -5.35
C TYR A 83 -9.05 10.76 -5.58
N LEU A 84 -8.33 9.65 -5.41
CA LEU A 84 -6.89 9.56 -5.70
C LEU A 84 -6.58 9.87 -7.15
N ALA A 85 -7.35 9.32 -8.09
CA ALA A 85 -7.18 9.61 -9.52
C ALA A 85 -7.31 11.11 -9.82
N TYR A 86 -8.33 11.75 -9.22
CA TYR A 86 -8.54 13.19 -9.35
C TYR A 86 -7.41 14.01 -8.70
N TYR A 87 -7.01 13.67 -7.48
CA TYR A 87 -5.97 14.40 -6.74
C TYR A 87 -4.61 14.35 -7.43
N PHE A 88 -4.23 13.18 -7.95
CA PHE A 88 -2.95 12.98 -8.62
C PHE A 88 -2.97 13.30 -10.12
N GLU A 89 -4.12 13.73 -10.66
CA GLU A 89 -4.34 14.00 -12.08
C GLU A 89 -3.95 12.80 -12.98
N VAL A 90 -4.35 11.59 -12.56
CA VAL A 90 -4.09 10.33 -13.28
C VAL A 90 -5.38 9.68 -13.77
N GLU A 91 -5.29 8.80 -14.76
CA GLU A 91 -6.44 8.10 -15.32
C GLU A 91 -6.93 6.95 -14.43
N SER A 92 -6.03 6.27 -13.73
CA SER A 92 -6.39 5.12 -12.89
C SER A 92 -5.47 4.92 -11.70
N VAL A 93 -5.97 4.18 -10.71
CA VAL A 93 -5.27 3.83 -9.48
C VAL A 93 -5.24 2.32 -9.33
N VAL A 94 -4.05 1.79 -9.05
CA VAL A 94 -3.82 0.37 -8.84
C VAL A 94 -3.35 0.15 -7.41
N ASP A 95 -4.07 -0.71 -6.70
CA ASP A 95 -3.70 -1.16 -5.36
C ASP A 95 -2.53 -2.13 -5.45
N VAL A 96 -1.54 -1.91 -4.60
CA VAL A 96 -0.39 -2.77 -4.40
C VAL A 96 -0.34 -3.12 -2.92
N LEU A 97 -0.37 -4.41 -2.60
CA LEU A 97 -0.30 -4.83 -1.20
C LEU A 97 1.11 -4.61 -0.65
N VAL A 98 1.17 -4.10 0.58
CA VAL A 98 2.41 -3.86 1.31
C VAL A 98 2.32 -4.49 2.70
N GLU A 99 3.47 -4.68 3.34
CA GLU A 99 3.52 -5.17 4.72
C GLU A 99 2.95 -4.16 5.72
N GLU A 100 2.20 -4.65 6.70
CA GLU A 100 1.58 -3.80 7.72
C GLU A 100 2.60 -3.05 8.55
N ASP A 101 3.62 -3.74 9.04
CA ASP A 101 4.65 -3.13 9.86
C ASP A 101 5.41 -2.05 9.09
N ALA A 102 5.79 -2.32 7.84
CA ALA A 102 6.47 -1.37 6.98
C ALA A 102 5.61 -0.14 6.70
N LEU A 103 4.32 -0.32 6.39
CA LEU A 103 3.39 0.80 6.18
C LEU A 103 3.23 1.64 7.45
N ARG A 104 3.06 1.00 8.61
CA ARG A 104 2.87 1.70 9.89
C ARG A 104 4.12 2.47 10.29
N ILE A 105 5.31 1.90 10.11
CA ILE A 105 6.58 2.58 10.32
C ILE A 105 6.65 3.82 9.42
N HIS A 106 6.37 3.66 8.13
CA HIS A 106 6.40 4.77 7.18
C HIS A 106 5.42 5.89 7.51
N LEU A 107 4.17 5.56 7.88
CA LEU A 107 3.20 6.57 8.29
C LEU A 107 3.64 7.29 9.58
N ALA A 108 4.21 6.55 10.55
CA ALA A 108 4.68 7.12 11.81
C ALA A 108 5.92 8.01 11.66
N GLU A 109 6.81 7.72 10.73
CA GLU A 109 7.97 8.56 10.43
C GLU A 109 7.56 9.90 9.81
N ARG A 110 6.50 9.93 9.00
CA ARG A 110 5.98 11.17 8.39
C ARG A 110 5.37 12.13 9.39
N VAL A 111 4.70 11.62 10.43
CA VAL A 111 4.13 12.45 11.52
C VAL A 111 5.22 13.22 12.29
N LYS A 112 6.48 12.76 12.26
CA LYS A 112 7.59 13.47 12.93
C LYS A 112 8.19 14.61 12.09
N VAL A 113 7.86 14.68 10.79
CA VAL A 113 8.44 15.65 9.84
C VAL A 113 7.50 16.84 9.57
N ALA A 114 6.22 16.73 9.94
CA ALA A 114 5.25 17.83 9.92
C ALA A 114 5.37 18.73 11.17
#